data_AF-A0A7J6KJJ9-F1
#
_entry.id   AF-A0A7J6KJJ9-F1
#
_cell.length_a   1.000
_cell.length_b   1.000
_cell.length_c   1.000
_cell.angle_alpha   90.00
_cell.angle_beta   90.00
_cell.angle_gamma   90.00
#
_symmetry.space_group_name_H-M   'P 1'
#
loop_
_entity.id
_entity.type
_entity.pdbx_description
1 polymer ?
#
loop_
_entity_poly.entity_id
_entity_poly.type
_entity_poly.pdbx_seq_one_letter_code
_entity_poly.pdbx_strand_id
1 'polypeptide(L)'
;WPRKEVTINGSKCSSHKELLAEEDRAQFFQCLTDVVNITTHAMDTIGLSPALSDGTLLGWYRHHKGYIPWDVDADTSIMKADCRESFKKYAEPQHKNIAQVLQDRMPDDEHFRVRGIKYMVGSELDEDEWEGCENPEFRVVHSLNGTNCHVDIFQMLQSTDPEAPCTSCPGYKDGVVTVCRTPEGGVCGLKSDYEPSTWDRLDWGDCKIPNSPVGALESQYPGPGIELNNFQL
;
A
#
# COMPACT_ATOMS: atom_id res chain seq x y z
N TRP A 1 9.83 -12.41 15.32
CA TRP A 1 9.72 -11.68 16.60
C TRP A 1 8.22 -11.61 16.95
N PRO A 2 7.74 -11.83 18.20
CA PRO A 2 8.43 -12.28 19.40
C PRO A 2 8.68 -13.80 19.37
N ARG A 3 9.63 -14.29 20.20
CA ARG A 3 9.90 -15.72 20.43
C ARG A 3 9.21 -16.28 21.69
N LYS A 4 8.38 -15.46 22.33
CA LYS A 4 7.61 -15.79 23.54
C LYS A 4 6.20 -15.27 23.35
N GLU A 5 5.24 -16.02 23.88
CA GLU A 5 3.83 -15.65 23.93
C GLU A 5 3.69 -14.31 24.67
N VAL A 6 2.98 -13.36 24.06
CA VAL A 6 2.65 -12.07 24.66
C VAL A 6 1.20 -12.14 25.11
N THR A 7 0.98 -12.09 26.41
CA THR A 7 -0.37 -12.05 26.98
C THR A 7 -0.83 -10.59 27.00
N ILE A 8 -1.82 -10.24 26.17
CA ILE A 8 -2.49 -8.93 26.24
C ILE A 8 -3.52 -9.02 27.39
N ASN A 9 -3.27 -8.29 28.46
CA ASN A 9 -4.06 -8.39 29.68
C ASN A 9 -5.43 -7.70 29.48
N GLY A 10 -6.51 -8.48 29.42
CA GLY A 10 -7.90 -7.98 29.40
C GLY A 10 -8.75 -8.38 28.18
N SER A 11 -8.15 -8.85 27.09
CA SER A 11 -8.87 -9.47 25.97
C SER A 11 -8.82 -10.98 26.09
N LYS A 12 -9.96 -11.66 25.85
CA LYS A 12 -9.94 -13.12 25.69
C LYS A 12 -9.12 -13.45 24.45
N CYS A 13 -8.26 -14.46 24.52
CA CYS A 13 -7.66 -15.02 23.32
C CYS A 13 -8.79 -15.59 22.45
N SER A 14 -8.94 -15.07 21.24
CA SER A 14 -9.89 -15.59 20.25
C SER A 14 -9.12 -16.38 19.19
N SER A 15 -9.66 -17.53 18.81
CA SER A 15 -9.17 -18.27 17.64
C SER A 15 -9.47 -17.49 16.36
N HIS A 16 -8.73 -17.78 15.29
CA HIS A 16 -9.00 -17.18 13.97
C HIS A 16 -10.45 -17.39 13.54
N LYS A 17 -11.03 -18.56 13.82
CA LYS A 17 -12.43 -18.86 13.55
C LYS A 17 -13.40 -17.99 14.36
N GLU A 18 -13.08 -17.71 15.62
CA GLU A 18 -13.91 -16.84 16.47
C GLU A 18 -13.84 -15.38 15.99
N LEU A 19 -12.64 -14.88 15.62
CA LEU A 19 -12.48 -13.54 15.06
C LEU A 19 -13.22 -13.37 13.72
N LEU A 20 -13.18 -14.39 12.85
CA LEU A 20 -13.92 -14.35 11.59
C LEU A 20 -15.44 -14.44 11.76
N ALA A 21 -15.90 -14.96 12.90
CA ALA A 21 -17.32 -15.09 13.22
C ALA A 21 -17.88 -13.87 13.97
N GLU A 22 -17.02 -13.00 14.48
CA GLU A 22 -17.41 -11.69 15.00
C GLU A 22 -17.62 -10.71 13.84
N GLU A 23 -18.60 -9.80 13.97
CA GLU A 23 -18.75 -8.58 13.15
C GLU A 23 -18.68 -8.75 11.61
N ASP A 24 -19.23 -9.83 11.05
CA ASP A 24 -19.22 -10.12 9.60
C ASP A 24 -17.82 -10.05 8.96
N ARG A 25 -16.76 -10.32 9.74
CA ARG A 25 -15.35 -10.16 9.34
C ARG A 25 -14.97 -10.99 8.12
N ALA A 26 -15.59 -12.15 7.92
CA ALA A 26 -15.40 -12.94 6.71
C ALA A 26 -15.84 -12.20 5.42
N GLN A 27 -16.99 -11.52 5.47
CA GLN A 27 -17.48 -10.70 4.35
C GLN A 27 -16.58 -9.47 4.14
N PHE A 28 -16.09 -8.88 5.23
CA PHE A 28 -15.14 -7.77 5.16
C PHE A 28 -13.81 -8.18 4.50
N PHE A 29 -13.22 -9.32 4.89
CA PHE A 29 -12.01 -9.81 4.22
C PHE A 29 -12.25 -10.24 2.78
N GLN A 30 -13.47 -10.68 2.45
CA GLN A 30 -13.82 -10.87 1.06
C GLN A 30 -13.80 -9.55 0.29
N CYS A 31 -14.45 -8.52 0.81
CA CYS A 31 -14.40 -7.19 0.24
C CYS A 31 -12.94 -6.70 0.07
N LEU A 32 -12.08 -6.87 1.10
CA LEU A 32 -10.67 -6.46 1.03
C LEU A 32 -9.88 -7.22 -0.04
N THR A 33 -10.07 -8.54 -0.13
CA THR A 33 -9.38 -9.36 -1.13
C THR A 33 -9.79 -8.95 -2.54
N ASP A 34 -11.09 -8.71 -2.75
CA ASP A 34 -11.63 -8.30 -4.04
C ASP A 34 -11.13 -6.91 -4.44
N VAL A 35 -11.12 -5.92 -3.53
CA VAL A 35 -10.62 -4.57 -3.84
C VAL A 35 -9.11 -4.55 -4.10
N VAL A 36 -8.30 -5.31 -3.36
CA VAL A 36 -6.85 -5.44 -3.64
C VAL A 36 -6.61 -6.07 -5.01
N ASN A 37 -7.30 -7.17 -5.31
CA ASN A 37 -7.16 -7.89 -6.57
C ASN A 37 -7.51 -6.99 -7.77
N ILE A 38 -8.70 -6.39 -7.74
CA ILE A 38 -9.21 -5.54 -8.82
C ILE A 38 -8.32 -4.31 -9.00
N THR A 39 -7.93 -3.66 -7.89
CA THR A 39 -7.02 -2.50 -7.94
C THR A 39 -5.67 -2.87 -8.53
N THR A 40 -5.09 -4.01 -8.12
CA THR A 40 -3.78 -4.46 -8.61
C THR A 40 -3.81 -4.68 -10.13
N HIS A 41 -4.84 -5.37 -10.65
CA HIS A 41 -5.01 -5.58 -12.09
C HIS A 41 -5.27 -4.28 -12.84
N ALA A 42 -6.19 -3.43 -12.34
CA ALA A 42 -6.50 -2.15 -12.97
C ALA A 42 -5.25 -1.26 -13.09
N MET A 43 -4.45 -1.18 -12.03
CA MET A 43 -3.19 -0.45 -12.01
C MET A 43 -2.13 -1.04 -12.96
N ASP A 44 -2.04 -2.37 -13.06
CA ASP A 44 -1.13 -3.03 -14.02
C ASP A 44 -1.46 -2.63 -15.48
N THR A 45 -2.75 -2.45 -15.82
CA THR A 45 -3.16 -2.00 -17.16
C THR A 45 -2.74 -0.56 -17.50
N ILE A 46 -2.39 0.25 -16.50
CA ILE A 46 -1.81 1.59 -16.66
C ILE A 46 -0.32 1.62 -16.32
N GLY A 47 0.34 0.45 -16.30
CA GLY A 47 1.78 0.34 -16.09
C GLY A 47 2.24 0.67 -14.67
N LEU A 48 1.35 0.61 -13.68
CA LEU A 48 1.68 0.76 -12.26
C LEU A 48 1.77 -0.62 -11.60
N SER A 49 2.64 -0.74 -10.60
CA SER A 49 2.95 -2.02 -9.96
C SER A 49 2.70 -1.97 -8.45
N PRO A 50 1.43 -1.84 -8.00
CA PRO A 50 1.10 -1.64 -6.59
C PRO A 50 1.45 -2.88 -5.77
N ALA A 51 2.53 -2.79 -5.00
CA ALA A 51 2.98 -3.88 -4.15
C ALA A 51 2.39 -3.73 -2.75
N LEU A 52 1.99 -4.83 -2.10
CA LEU A 52 1.50 -4.81 -0.72
C LEU A 52 2.48 -4.05 0.19
N SER A 53 1.95 -3.24 1.10
CA SER A 53 2.74 -2.52 2.12
C SER A 53 2.08 -2.60 3.49
N ASP A 54 2.73 -2.00 4.48
CA ASP A 54 2.23 -1.74 5.82
C ASP A 54 1.60 -2.99 6.47
N GLY A 55 0.40 -2.84 7.07
CA GLY A 55 -0.27 -3.94 7.78
C GLY A 55 -0.60 -5.12 6.86
N THR A 56 -0.89 -4.82 5.60
CA THR A 56 -1.26 -5.83 4.59
C THR A 56 -0.08 -6.72 4.23
N LEU A 57 1.10 -6.14 3.97
CA LEU A 57 2.32 -6.90 3.73
C LEU A 57 2.74 -7.70 4.97
N LEU A 58 2.59 -7.12 6.16
CA LEU A 58 2.90 -7.79 7.42
C LEU A 58 1.98 -9.00 7.64
N GLY A 59 0.69 -8.83 7.36
CA GLY A 59 -0.29 -9.90 7.36
C GLY A 59 0.12 -11.01 6.41
N TRP A 60 0.37 -10.66 5.14
CA TRP A 60 0.78 -11.59 4.10
C TRP A 60 2.00 -12.42 4.54
N TYR A 61 3.01 -11.75 5.10
CA TYR A 61 4.25 -12.39 5.56
C TYR A 61 4.03 -13.32 6.77
N ARG A 62 3.13 -12.98 7.69
CA ARG A 62 2.95 -13.70 8.96
C ARG A 62 1.85 -14.75 8.94
N HIS A 63 0.84 -14.59 8.11
CA HIS A 63 -0.42 -15.33 8.16
C HIS A 63 -0.66 -16.14 6.90
N HIS A 64 0.39 -16.80 6.40
CA HIS A 64 0.30 -17.67 5.21
C HIS A 64 -0.36 -16.97 4.02
N LYS A 65 0.06 -15.73 3.75
CA LYS A 65 -0.48 -14.87 2.68
C LYS A 65 -1.90 -14.36 2.93
N GLY A 66 -2.37 -14.26 4.18
CA GLY A 66 -3.66 -13.65 4.53
C GLY A 66 -3.51 -12.33 5.30
N TYR A 67 -4.62 -11.73 5.70
CA TYR A 67 -4.64 -10.48 6.48
C TYR A 67 -4.30 -10.67 7.97
N ILE A 68 -3.94 -9.59 8.65
CA ILE A 68 -4.00 -9.58 10.11
C ILE A 68 -5.49 -9.63 10.51
N PRO A 69 -5.92 -10.55 11.39
CA PRO A 69 -7.33 -10.79 11.66
C PRO A 69 -8.15 -9.61 12.20
N TRP A 70 -7.50 -8.52 12.63
CA TRP A 70 -8.13 -7.31 13.14
C TRP A 70 -7.84 -6.06 12.28
N ASP A 71 -7.23 -6.19 11.09
CA ASP A 71 -7.04 -5.07 10.16
C ASP A 71 -8.39 -4.54 9.64
N VAL A 72 -8.44 -3.26 9.30
CA VAL A 72 -9.66 -2.55 8.89
C VAL A 72 -9.58 -1.98 7.48
N ASP A 73 -8.49 -2.27 6.78
CA ASP A 73 -8.17 -1.82 5.43
C ASP A 73 -7.03 -2.63 4.81
N ALA A 74 -6.69 -2.29 3.58
CA ALA A 74 -5.51 -2.80 2.89
C ALA A 74 -4.60 -1.65 2.44
N ASP A 75 -3.31 -1.92 2.28
CA ASP A 75 -2.30 -0.94 1.89
C ASP A 75 -1.41 -1.49 0.77
N THR A 76 -1.13 -0.64 -0.21
CA THR A 76 -0.16 -0.88 -1.26
C THR A 76 0.71 0.35 -1.49
N SER A 77 1.85 0.14 -2.13
CA SER A 77 2.78 1.20 -2.48
C SER A 77 3.19 1.15 -3.95
N ILE A 78 3.36 2.32 -4.55
CA ILE A 78 3.93 2.54 -5.87
C ILE A 78 5.01 3.61 -5.80
N MET A 79 5.85 3.71 -6.82
CA MET A 79 6.75 4.85 -6.97
C MET A 79 6.02 6.05 -7.57
N LYS A 80 6.20 7.24 -6.99
CA LYS A 80 5.62 8.49 -7.51
C LYS A 80 6.12 8.80 -8.93
N ALA A 81 7.37 8.47 -9.24
CA ALA A 81 7.93 8.61 -10.58
C ALA A 81 7.16 7.77 -11.63
N ASP A 82 6.84 6.52 -11.29
CA ASP A 82 6.07 5.65 -12.18
C ASP A 82 4.62 6.13 -12.33
N CYS A 83 4.03 6.69 -11.27
CA CYS A 83 2.75 7.38 -11.36
C CYS A 83 2.79 8.52 -12.38
N ARG A 84 3.80 9.40 -12.31
CA ARG A 84 3.93 10.54 -13.23
C ARG A 84 4.05 10.07 -14.69
N GLU A 85 4.85 9.05 -14.95
CA GLU A 85 4.98 8.47 -16.29
C GLU A 85 3.68 7.78 -16.76
N SER A 86 2.99 7.07 -15.86
CA SER A 86 1.69 6.49 -16.14
C SER A 86 0.66 7.55 -16.50
N PHE A 87 0.52 8.59 -15.68
CA PHE A 87 -0.42 9.69 -15.91
C PHE A 87 -0.15 10.37 -17.26
N LYS A 88 1.11 10.71 -17.54
CA LYS A 88 1.52 11.29 -18.84
C LYS A 88 1.14 10.41 -20.03
N LYS A 89 1.16 9.08 -19.88
CA LYS A 89 0.90 8.13 -20.96
C LYS A 89 -0.59 7.84 -21.16
N TYR A 90 -1.37 7.79 -20.08
CA TYR A 90 -2.75 7.28 -20.10
C TYR A 90 -3.81 8.34 -19.78
N ALA A 91 -3.44 9.53 -19.32
CA ALA A 91 -4.39 10.61 -19.09
C ALA A 91 -4.98 11.14 -20.42
N GLU A 92 -6.26 11.47 -20.38
CA GLU A 92 -6.98 12.17 -21.43
C GLU A 92 -7.26 13.61 -20.97
N PRO A 93 -7.66 14.55 -21.85
CA PRO A 93 -7.80 15.97 -21.48
C PRO A 93 -8.76 16.25 -20.32
N GLN A 94 -9.73 15.37 -20.05
CA GLN A 94 -10.64 15.48 -18.92
C GLN A 94 -10.03 15.01 -17.59
N HIS A 95 -8.97 14.20 -17.63
CA HIS A 95 -8.32 13.66 -16.43
C HIS A 95 -7.42 14.72 -15.81
N LYS A 96 -7.76 15.12 -14.59
CA LYS A 96 -6.98 16.02 -13.75
C LYS A 96 -5.93 15.26 -12.94
N ASN A 97 -6.21 14.03 -12.53
CA ASN A 97 -5.33 13.24 -11.66
C ASN A 97 -5.38 11.73 -11.98
N ILE A 98 -4.44 10.97 -11.42
CA ILE A 98 -4.31 9.53 -11.64
C ILE A 98 -5.52 8.74 -11.12
N ALA A 99 -6.24 9.24 -10.12
CA ALA A 99 -7.42 8.56 -9.60
C ALA A 99 -8.53 8.48 -10.65
N GLN A 100 -8.73 9.53 -11.44
CA GLN A 100 -9.69 9.51 -12.56
C GLN A 100 -9.27 8.54 -13.67
N VAL A 101 -7.98 8.50 -14.02
CA VAL A 101 -7.45 7.52 -14.98
C VAL A 101 -7.67 6.09 -14.49
N LEU A 102 -7.53 5.84 -13.18
CA LEU A 102 -7.75 4.54 -12.57
C LEU A 102 -9.24 4.20 -12.42
N GLN A 103 -10.11 5.19 -12.17
CA GLN A 103 -11.56 5.01 -12.12
C GLN A 103 -12.09 4.44 -13.45
N ASP A 104 -11.59 4.93 -14.58
CA ASP A 104 -11.93 4.40 -15.92
C ASP A 104 -11.54 2.93 -16.12
N ARG A 105 -10.71 2.36 -15.24
CA ARG A 105 -10.30 0.94 -15.26
C ARG A 105 -11.03 0.09 -14.24
N MET A 106 -11.89 0.70 -13.42
CA MET A 106 -12.70 -0.05 -12.47
C MET A 106 -13.85 -0.77 -13.20
N PRO A 107 -14.33 -1.91 -12.67
CA PRO A 107 -15.40 -2.66 -13.31
C PRO A 107 -16.70 -1.86 -13.47
N ASP A 108 -17.03 -1.05 -12.46
CA ASP A 108 -18.23 -0.21 -12.42
C ASP A 108 -18.11 0.87 -11.34
N ASP A 109 -18.84 1.98 -11.53
CA ASP A 109 -18.87 3.12 -10.60
C ASP A 109 -19.86 2.94 -9.44
N GLU A 110 -20.72 1.91 -9.48
CA GLU A 110 -21.72 1.64 -8.43
C GLU A 110 -21.07 1.01 -7.20
N HIS A 111 -20.05 0.16 -7.41
CA HIS A 111 -19.37 -0.60 -6.38
C HIS A 111 -17.92 -0.19 -6.17
N PHE A 112 -17.32 0.57 -7.09
CA PHE A 112 -15.93 1.03 -6.99
C PHE A 112 -15.79 2.53 -7.13
N ARG A 113 -14.98 3.11 -6.25
CA ARG A 113 -14.70 4.54 -6.26
C ARG A 113 -13.22 4.78 -5.98
N VAL A 114 -12.57 5.63 -6.77
CA VAL A 114 -11.18 6.04 -6.57
C VAL A 114 -11.13 7.49 -6.11
N ARG A 115 -10.45 7.80 -5.00
CA ARG A 115 -10.37 9.16 -4.42
C ARG A 115 -8.98 9.49 -3.94
N GLY A 116 -8.61 10.77 -4.06
CA GLY A 116 -7.44 11.30 -3.33
C GLY A 116 -7.75 11.31 -1.84
N ILE A 117 -6.75 10.99 -1.00
CA ILE A 117 -6.88 11.04 0.44
C ILE A 117 -5.98 12.13 1.00
N LYS A 118 -6.50 12.91 1.94
CA LYS A 118 -5.71 13.86 2.70
C LYS A 118 -4.77 13.10 3.63
N TYR A 119 -3.51 13.04 3.24
CA TYR A 119 -2.45 12.33 3.94
C TYR A 119 -2.44 12.62 5.45
N MET A 120 -2.30 11.57 6.26
CA MET A 120 -2.34 11.59 7.75
C MET A 120 -3.67 12.01 8.39
N VAL A 121 -4.67 12.42 7.60
CA VAL A 121 -6.02 12.77 8.08
C VAL A 121 -7.02 11.68 7.72
N GLY A 122 -6.85 11.03 6.56
CA GLY A 122 -7.72 9.95 6.09
C GLY A 122 -9.05 10.42 5.51
N SER A 123 -9.29 11.73 5.41
CA SER A 123 -10.46 12.29 4.74
C SER A 123 -10.27 12.32 3.23
N GLU A 124 -11.33 12.06 2.47
CA GLU A 124 -11.32 12.20 1.01
C GLU A 124 -11.07 13.66 0.60
N LEU A 125 -10.34 13.82 -0.51
CA LEU A 125 -10.18 15.07 -1.24
C LEU A 125 -11.18 15.12 -2.38
N ASP A 126 -11.63 16.33 -2.71
CA ASP A 126 -12.36 16.57 -3.94
C ASP A 126 -11.43 16.37 -5.15
N GLU A 127 -12.01 15.95 -6.29
CA GLU A 127 -11.24 15.63 -7.50
C GLU A 127 -10.43 16.83 -8.04
N ASP A 128 -10.87 18.04 -7.73
CA ASP A 128 -10.27 19.29 -8.18
C ASP A 128 -9.22 19.86 -7.21
N GLU A 129 -9.01 19.22 -6.05
CA GLU A 129 -8.04 19.66 -5.05
C GLU A 129 -6.59 19.22 -5.36
N TRP A 130 -6.39 18.35 -6.35
CA TRP A 130 -5.07 17.84 -6.71
C TRP A 130 -4.97 17.45 -8.19
N GLU A 131 -3.73 17.50 -8.70
CA GLU A 131 -3.43 17.26 -10.11
C GLU A 131 -2.37 16.16 -10.28
N GLY A 132 -2.44 15.47 -11.42
CA GLY A 132 -1.55 14.40 -11.82
C GLY A 132 -1.38 13.33 -10.73
N CYS A 133 -0.18 13.26 -10.19
CA CYS A 133 0.22 12.33 -9.13
C CYS A 133 0.64 13.07 -7.86
N GLU A 134 0.23 14.33 -7.67
CA GLU A 134 0.80 15.15 -6.61
C GLU A 134 0.33 14.80 -5.20
N ASN A 135 -0.87 14.23 -5.07
CA ASN A 135 -1.37 13.76 -3.78
C ASN A 135 -0.66 12.46 -3.36
N PRO A 136 0.02 12.40 -2.21
CA PRO A 136 0.86 11.28 -1.83
C PRO A 136 0.11 9.97 -1.56
N GLU A 137 -1.22 10.01 -1.45
CA GLU A 137 -2.07 8.87 -1.13
C GLU A 137 -3.38 8.96 -1.91
N PHE A 138 -3.80 7.87 -2.52
CA PHE A 138 -5.17 7.75 -3.04
C PHE A 138 -5.71 6.36 -2.72
N ARG A 139 -7.01 6.19 -2.80
CA ARG A 139 -7.70 5.01 -2.30
C ARG A 139 -8.67 4.48 -3.34
N VAL A 140 -8.79 3.15 -3.42
CA VAL A 140 -9.94 2.50 -4.06
C VAL A 140 -10.86 1.96 -2.98
N VAL A 141 -12.10 2.42 -2.98
CA VAL A 141 -13.18 1.96 -2.11
C VAL A 141 -14.01 0.94 -2.86
N HIS A 142 -14.36 -0.16 -2.20
CA HIS A 142 -15.29 -1.16 -2.69
C HIS A 142 -16.48 -1.33 -1.74
N SER A 143 -17.68 -1.41 -2.31
CA SER A 143 -18.93 -1.72 -1.61
C SER A 143 -19.44 -3.09 -2.02
N LEU A 144 -19.44 -4.06 -1.09
CA LEU A 144 -19.89 -5.43 -1.32
C LEU A 144 -21.01 -5.81 -0.35
N ASN A 145 -22.24 -5.97 -0.86
CA ASN A 145 -23.40 -6.41 -0.08
C ASN A 145 -23.61 -5.59 1.22
N GLY A 146 -23.39 -4.27 1.15
CA GLY A 146 -23.51 -3.34 2.28
C GLY A 146 -22.26 -3.19 3.15
N THR A 147 -21.21 -3.99 2.91
CA THR A 147 -19.89 -3.82 3.53
C THR A 147 -19.05 -2.88 2.70
N ASN A 148 -18.44 -1.87 3.32
CA ASN A 148 -17.45 -1.02 2.68
C ASN A 148 -16.05 -1.41 3.14
N CYS A 149 -15.13 -1.47 2.20
CA CYS A 149 -13.72 -1.69 2.45
C CYS A 149 -12.91 -0.86 1.47
N HIS A 150 -11.61 -0.76 1.69
CA HIS A 150 -10.74 -0.02 0.80
C HIS A 150 -9.31 -0.52 0.80
N VAL A 151 -8.59 -0.16 -0.26
CA VAL A 151 -7.14 -0.25 -0.33
C VAL A 151 -6.55 1.14 -0.53
N ASP A 152 -5.61 1.52 0.34
CA ASP A 152 -4.80 2.72 0.19
C ASP A 152 -3.60 2.45 -0.71
N ILE A 153 -3.32 3.41 -1.57
CA ILE A 153 -2.19 3.42 -2.50
C ILE A 153 -1.30 4.59 -2.14
N PHE A 154 -0.16 4.26 -1.56
CA PHE A 154 0.83 5.24 -1.17
C PHE A 154 1.88 5.43 -2.23
N GLN A 155 2.13 6.69 -2.57
CA GLN A 155 3.16 7.07 -3.52
C GLN A 155 4.48 7.33 -2.79
N MET A 156 5.42 6.41 -2.98
CA MET A 156 6.77 6.50 -2.44
C MET A 156 7.62 7.44 -3.31
N LEU A 157 8.27 8.39 -2.66
CA LEU A 157 9.29 9.24 -3.26
C LEU A 157 10.60 8.46 -3.39
N GLN A 158 11.42 8.85 -4.37
CA GLN A 158 12.77 8.31 -4.55
C GLN A 158 13.80 9.38 -4.18
N SER A 159 15.00 9.00 -3.76
CA SER A 159 16.10 9.95 -3.56
C SER A 159 16.47 10.74 -4.82
N THR A 160 16.12 10.20 -5.99
CA THR A 160 16.31 10.82 -7.30
C THR A 160 15.10 11.63 -7.76
N ASP A 161 14.05 11.76 -6.95
CA ASP A 161 12.90 12.60 -7.30
C ASP A 161 13.38 14.07 -7.48
N PRO A 162 13.07 14.71 -8.62
CA PRO A 162 13.62 16.04 -8.92
C PRO A 162 13.00 17.15 -8.05
N GLU A 163 11.82 16.93 -7.50
CA GLU A 163 11.07 17.94 -6.75
C GLU A 163 11.11 17.69 -5.25
N ALA A 164 11.10 16.41 -4.86
CA ALA A 164 10.96 16.00 -3.47
C ALA A 164 11.89 14.82 -3.13
N PRO A 165 13.22 14.97 -3.27
CA PRO A 165 14.16 13.88 -3.01
C PRO A 165 14.18 13.48 -1.53
N CYS A 166 14.30 12.18 -1.28
CA CYS A 166 14.41 11.55 0.04
C CYS A 166 15.76 11.83 0.75
N THR A 167 16.15 13.08 0.89
CA THR A 167 17.50 13.50 1.37
C THR A 167 17.78 13.15 2.82
N SER A 168 16.74 12.92 3.63
CA SER A 168 16.85 12.55 5.04
C SER A 168 17.08 11.05 5.27
N CYS A 169 16.91 10.21 4.25
CA CYS A 169 17.08 8.77 4.42
C CYS A 169 18.54 8.35 4.56
N PRO A 170 18.86 7.40 5.46
CA PRO A 170 20.16 6.75 5.51
C PRO A 170 20.55 6.18 4.14
N GLY A 171 21.80 6.34 3.72
CA GLY A 171 22.28 5.89 2.41
C GLY A 171 22.19 6.90 1.28
N TYR A 172 21.42 7.99 1.43
CA TYR A 172 21.31 9.05 0.42
C TYR A 172 22.69 9.61 0.01
N LYS A 173 23.53 9.93 1.01
CA LYS A 173 24.88 10.47 0.78
C LYS A 173 25.86 9.45 0.22
N ASP A 174 25.54 8.17 0.33
CA ASP A 174 26.38 7.06 -0.14
C ASP A 174 26.07 6.70 -1.61
N GLY A 175 25.18 7.47 -2.27
CA GLY A 175 24.80 7.28 -3.68
C GLY A 175 23.78 6.17 -3.91
N VAL A 176 23.17 5.65 -2.83
CA VAL A 176 22.17 4.60 -2.90
C VAL A 176 20.80 5.20 -3.27
N VAL A 177 20.04 4.52 -4.13
CA VAL A 177 18.67 4.94 -4.45
C VAL A 177 17.73 4.49 -3.33
N THR A 178 17.44 5.42 -2.43
CA THR A 178 16.51 5.21 -1.31
C THR A 178 15.11 5.65 -1.68
N VAL A 179 14.13 5.17 -0.93
CA VAL A 179 12.73 5.58 -1.05
C VAL A 179 12.21 6.09 0.29
N CYS A 180 11.24 7.00 0.24
CA CYS A 180 10.61 7.60 1.41
C CYS A 180 9.12 7.88 1.21
N ARG A 181 8.35 7.82 2.30
CA ARG A 181 6.91 8.17 2.28
C ARG A 181 6.69 9.69 2.17
N THR A 182 7.58 10.47 2.78
CA THR A 182 7.56 11.94 2.72
C THR A 182 8.99 12.46 2.58
N PRO A 183 9.20 13.69 2.07
CA PRO A 183 10.53 14.28 1.92
C PRO A 183 11.32 14.32 3.23
N GLU A 184 10.64 14.35 4.37
CA GLU A 184 11.22 14.35 5.71
C GLU A 184 11.67 12.96 6.19
N GLY A 185 11.32 11.87 5.48
CA GLY A 185 11.89 10.54 5.71
C GLY A 185 11.07 9.61 6.60
N GLY A 186 9.74 9.69 6.58
CA GLY A 186 8.86 8.88 7.47
C GLY A 186 8.95 7.36 7.34
N VAL A 187 9.45 6.82 6.22
CA VAL A 187 9.65 5.38 5.93
C VAL A 187 10.84 5.25 5.00
N CYS A 188 12.04 4.99 5.49
CA CYS A 188 13.24 4.95 4.64
C CYS A 188 13.64 3.52 4.29
N GLY A 189 13.67 3.20 2.98
CA GLY A 189 14.09 1.89 2.48
C GLY A 189 14.93 1.98 1.21
N LEU A 190 15.44 0.85 0.72
CA LEU A 190 16.11 0.79 -0.59
C LEU A 190 15.08 0.61 -1.70
N LYS A 191 15.22 1.30 -2.84
CA LYS A 191 14.34 1.07 -3.99
C LYS A 191 14.31 -0.41 -4.42
N SER A 192 15.46 -1.10 -4.30
CA SER A 192 15.61 -2.52 -4.62
C SER A 192 14.85 -3.46 -3.69
N ASP A 193 14.41 -3.01 -2.50
CA ASP A 193 13.56 -3.82 -1.64
C ASP A 193 12.11 -3.82 -2.14
N TYR A 194 11.69 -2.77 -2.83
CA TYR A 194 10.34 -2.64 -3.37
C TYR A 194 10.24 -3.19 -4.79
N GLU A 195 11.24 -2.92 -5.64
CA GLU A 195 11.16 -3.18 -7.08
C GLU A 195 12.29 -4.07 -7.64
N PRO A 196 12.00 -4.89 -8.66
CA PRO A 196 10.68 -5.09 -9.27
C PRO A 196 9.74 -5.90 -8.35
N SER A 197 8.47 -5.51 -8.26
CA SER A 197 7.47 -6.32 -7.56
C SER A 197 7.03 -7.51 -8.41
N THR A 198 6.51 -8.56 -7.76
CA THR A 198 6.14 -9.82 -8.41
C THR A 198 4.71 -10.22 -8.07
N TRP A 199 4.02 -10.87 -9.00
CA TRP A 199 2.68 -11.39 -8.76
C TRP A 199 2.70 -12.55 -7.76
N ASP A 200 1.78 -12.50 -6.81
CA ASP A 200 1.47 -13.58 -5.87
C ASP A 200 -0.02 -13.48 -5.49
N ARG A 201 -0.42 -14.07 -4.36
CA ARG A 201 -1.78 -14.02 -3.83
C ARG A 201 -1.82 -13.48 -2.41
N LEU A 202 -2.93 -12.80 -2.12
CA LEU A 202 -3.39 -12.42 -0.80
C LEU A 202 -4.74 -13.10 -0.59
N ASP A 203 -4.79 -14.06 0.33
CA ASP A 203 -5.82 -15.09 0.44
C ASP A 203 -6.09 -15.77 -0.92
N TRP A 204 -7.21 -15.46 -1.57
CA TRP A 204 -7.57 -16.01 -2.89
C TRP A 204 -7.38 -15.02 -4.05
N GLY A 205 -7.19 -13.73 -3.77
CA GLY A 205 -7.03 -12.69 -4.78
C GLY A 205 -5.59 -12.58 -5.25
N ASP A 206 -5.38 -12.16 -6.49
CA ASP A 206 -4.03 -11.85 -6.96
C ASP A 206 -3.58 -10.51 -6.39
N CYS A 207 -2.28 -10.37 -6.12
CA CYS A 207 -1.67 -9.14 -5.65
C CYS A 207 -0.22 -9.06 -6.15
N LYS A 208 0.45 -7.94 -5.96
CA LYS A 208 1.90 -7.86 -6.12
C LYS A 208 2.61 -7.73 -4.78
N ILE A 209 3.77 -8.37 -4.67
CA ILE A 209 4.62 -8.40 -3.49
C ILE A 209 5.93 -7.67 -3.83
N PRO A 210 6.47 -6.84 -2.94
CA PRO A 210 7.76 -6.17 -3.18
C PRO A 210 8.90 -7.18 -3.36
N ASN A 211 9.98 -6.76 -4.03
CA ASN A 211 11.13 -7.61 -4.34
C ASN A 211 11.75 -8.28 -3.10
N SER A 212 11.78 -7.56 -1.97
CA SER A 212 12.21 -8.03 -0.66
C SER A 212 11.13 -7.68 0.37
N PRO A 213 10.19 -8.60 0.66
CA PRO A 213 9.13 -8.36 1.66
C PRO A 213 9.67 -7.98 3.03
N VAL A 214 10.77 -8.61 3.44
CA VAL A 214 11.42 -8.31 4.71
C VAL A 214 12.02 -6.91 4.67
N GLY A 215 12.82 -6.57 3.65
CA GLY A 215 13.42 -5.23 3.54
C GLY A 215 12.39 -4.11 3.51
N ALA A 216 11.30 -4.30 2.76
CA ALA A 216 10.19 -3.36 2.74
C ALA A 216 9.49 -3.22 4.11
N LEU A 217 9.26 -4.32 4.84
CA LEU A 217 8.70 -4.25 6.20
C LEU A 217 9.64 -3.58 7.20
N GLU A 218 10.95 -3.80 7.08
CA GLU A 218 11.96 -3.22 7.98
C GLU A 218 12.02 -1.69 7.86
N SER A 219 11.78 -1.14 6.67
CA SER A 219 11.66 0.32 6.49
C SER A 219 10.43 0.94 7.15
N GLN A 220 9.36 0.17 7.36
CA GLN A 220 8.07 0.62 7.90
C GLN A 220 7.96 0.41 9.41
N TYR A 221 8.51 -0.70 9.91
CA TYR A 221 8.45 -1.11 11.32
C TYR A 221 9.86 -1.36 11.90
N PRO A 222 10.68 -0.31 12.09
CA PRO A 222 12.02 -0.48 12.66
C PRO A 222 11.92 -0.99 14.11
N GLY A 223 12.55 -2.12 14.42
CA GLY A 223 12.45 -2.79 15.71
C GLY A 223 13.81 -3.12 16.35
N PRO A 224 13.88 -3.31 17.69
CA PRO A 224 15.11 -3.68 18.37
C PRO A 224 15.52 -5.11 17.99
N GLY A 225 16.65 -5.23 17.29
CA GLY A 225 17.14 -6.48 16.70
C GLY A 225 17.09 -6.52 15.18
N ILE A 226 16.58 -5.46 14.56
CA ILE A 226 16.70 -5.15 13.15
C ILE A 226 17.40 -3.79 13.10
N GLU A 227 18.71 -3.79 13.36
CA GLU A 227 19.52 -2.76 12.72
C GLU A 227 19.28 -2.91 11.22
N LEU A 228 19.22 -1.81 10.48
CA LEU A 228 19.47 -1.82 9.04
C LEU A 228 20.87 -2.40 8.84
N ASN A 229 20.99 -3.73 8.94
CA ASN A 229 22.24 -4.49 8.88
C ASN A 229 22.85 -4.42 7.47
N ASN A 230 22.18 -3.73 6.55
CA ASN A 230 22.68 -3.40 5.22
C ASN A 230 23.40 -2.04 5.13
N PHE A 231 23.67 -1.36 6.26
CA PHE A 231 24.56 -0.19 6.32
C PHE A 231 25.83 -0.41 7.16
N GLN A 232 26.31 -1.65 7.28
CA GLN A 232 27.74 -1.87 7.53
C GLN A 232 28.49 -1.89 6.20
N LEU A 233 28.97 -0.72 5.80
CA LEU A 233 30.12 -0.58 4.90
C LEU A 233 31.41 -0.82 5.68
#